data_AF-X1IIC1-F1
#
_entry.id   AF-X1IIC1-F1
#
_cell.length_a   1.000
_cell.length_b   1.000
_cell.length_c   1.000
_cell.angle_alpha   90.00
_cell.angle_beta   90.00
_cell.angle_gamma   90.00
#
_symmetry.space_group_name_H-M   'P 1'
#
loop_
_entity.id
_entity.type
_entity.pdbx_description
1 polymer ?
#
loop_
_entity_poly.entity_id
_entity_poly.type
_entity_poly.pdbx_seq_one_letter_code
_entity_poly.pdbx_strand_id
1 'polypeptide(L)' 'MKLPDTWKCHICGEERPDERISVFTTPWVINGQTVGSQNIRYCNDRPACIEGAKDSSLDFSFPKAKGEP' A
#
# COMPACT_ATOMS: atom_id res chain seq x y z
N MET A 1 -10.03 -21.57 6.83
CA MET A 1 -9.16 -20.42 7.21
C MET A 1 -10.03 -19.17 7.13
N LYS A 2 -10.20 -18.42 8.22
CA LYS A 2 -10.95 -17.16 8.19
C LYS A 2 -9.97 -16.07 7.74
N LEU A 3 -10.28 -15.38 6.64
CA LEU A 3 -9.52 -14.21 6.24
C LEU A 3 -9.70 -13.12 7.31
N PRO A 4 -8.68 -12.28 7.54
CA PRO A 4 -8.85 -11.15 8.45
C PRO A 4 -9.96 -10.23 7.91
N ASP A 5 -10.86 -9.81 8.81
CA ASP A 5 -11.99 -8.94 8.45
C ASP A 5 -11.51 -7.52 8.09
N THR A 6 -10.28 -7.18 8.48
CA THR A 6 -9.63 -5.88 8.24
C THR A 6 -8.17 -6.03 7.81
N TRP A 7 -7.67 -5.03 7.10
CA TRP A 7 -6.28 -4.91 6.70
C TRP A 7 -5.71 -3.52 6.95
N LYS A 8 -4.40 -3.47 7.22
CA LYS A 8 -3.66 -2.21 7.35
C LYS A 8 -3.30 -1.64 5.99
N CYS A 9 -3.69 -0.40 5.75
CA CYS A 9 -3.20 0.41 4.65
C CYS A 9 -1.71 0.73 4.87
N HIS A 10 -0.86 0.40 3.90
CA HIS A 10 0.57 0.71 3.94
C HIS A 10 0.87 2.20 3.73
N ILE A 11 -0.10 2.99 3.24
CA ILE A 11 0.07 4.42 2.99
C ILE A 11 -0.23 5.26 4.24
N CYS A 12 -1.48 5.19 4.72
CA CYS A 12 -1.91 5.97 5.89
C CYS A 12 -1.77 5.24 7.23
N GLY A 13 -1.49 3.93 7.22
CA GLY A 13 -1.32 3.12 8.42
C GLY A 13 -2.60 2.68 9.13
N GLU A 14 -3.78 3.10 8.66
CA GLU A 14 -5.07 2.72 9.28
C GLU A 14 -5.47 1.27 8.96
N GLU A 15 -6.11 0.60 9.92
CA GLU A 15 -6.82 -0.66 9.68
C GLU A 15 -8.22 -0.40 9.15
N ARG A 16 -8.57 -1.08 8.06
CA ARG A 16 -9.81 -0.86 7.32
C ARG A 16 -10.43 -2.20 6.92
N PRO A 17 -11.75 -2.29 6.73
CA PRO A 17 -12.39 -3.48 6.20
C PRO A 17 -11.78 -3.91 4.86
N ASP A 18 -11.79 -5.21 4.57
CA ASP A 18 -11.30 -5.77 3.30
C ASP A 18 -11.93 -5.08 2.07
N GLU A 19 -13.23 -4.79 2.11
CA GLU A 19 -13.94 -4.05 1.05
C GLU A 19 -13.37 -2.63 0.77
N ARG A 20 -12.66 -2.04 1.73
CA ARG A 20 -12.04 -0.70 1.61
C ARG A 20 -10.56 -0.75 1.26
N ILE A 21 -10.00 -1.94 1.05
CA ILE A 21 -8.58 -2.14 0.78
C ILE A 21 -8.41 -2.74 -0.61
N SER A 22 -7.51 -2.16 -1.38
CA SER A 22 -7.03 -2.73 -2.64
C SER A 22 -5.54 -3.02 -2.54
N VAL A 23 -5.05 -3.91 -3.40
CA VAL A 23 -3.63 -4.28 -3.50
C VAL A 23 -3.09 -3.77 -4.83
N PHE A 24 -1.99 -3.01 -4.76
CA PHE A 24 -1.19 -2.63 -5.92
C PHE A 24 0.08 -3.48 -5.95
N THR A 25 0.30 -4.20 -7.05
CA THR A 25 1.44 -5.09 -7.20
C THR A 25 2.48 -4.45 -8.11
N THR A 26 3.68 -4.21 -7.59
CA THR A 26 4.82 -3.68 -8.35
C THR A 26 5.85 -4.77 -8.57
N PRO A 27 6.38 -4.94 -9.81
CA PRO A 27 7.48 -5.88 -10.03
C PRO A 27 8.76 -5.33 -9.41
N TRP A 28 9.51 -6.20 -8.74
CA TRP A 28 10.84 -5.86 -8.25
C TRP A 28 11.86 -6.19 -9.33
N VAL A 29 12.49 -5.15 -9.89
CA VAL A 29 13.44 -5.28 -11.01
C VAL A 29 14.85 -4.97 -10.51
N ILE A 30 15.75 -5.94 -10.64
CA ILE A 30 17.19 -5.79 -10.33
C ILE A 30 17.96 -6.09 -11.62
N ASN A 31 18.83 -5.17 -12.06
CA ASN A 31 19.60 -5.29 -13.31
C ASN A 31 18.73 -5.62 -14.55
N GLY A 32 17.52 -5.05 -14.63
CA GLY A 32 16.60 -5.29 -15.75
C GLY A 32 15.86 -6.64 -15.70
N GLN A 33 16.12 -7.48 -14.69
CA GLN A 33 15.43 -8.74 -14.48
C GLN A 33 14.43 -8.64 -13.33
N THR A 34 13.19 -9.08 -13.56
CA THR A 34 12.18 -9.19 -12.50
C THR A 34 12.54 -10.34 -11.57
N VAL A 35 12.83 -10.02 -10.32
CA VAL A 35 13.21 -11.00 -9.27
C VAL A 35 12.08 -11.28 -8.28
N GLY A 36 10.97 -10.56 -8.39
CA GLY A 36 9.80 -10.76 -7.53
C GLY A 36 8.76 -9.67 -7.74
N SER A 37 7.82 -9.58 -6.80
CA SER A 37 6.79 -8.54 -6.77
C SER A 37 6.51 -8.10 -5.35
N GLN A 38 6.24 -6.82 -5.15
CA GLN A 38 5.82 -6.25 -3.89
C GLN A 38 4.33 -5.91 -3.94
N ASN A 39 3.60 -6.27 -2.89
CA ASN A 39 2.18 -5.98 -2.76
C ASN A 39 1.96 -4.85 -1.75
N ILE A 40 1.38 -3.76 -2.24
CA ILE A 40 1.08 -2.55 -1.47
C ILE A 40 -0.42 -2.52 -1.22
N ARG A 41 -0.84 -2.67 0.04
CA ARG A 41 -2.24 -2.51 0.45
C ARG A 41 -2.54 -1.04 0.68
N TYR A 42 -3.63 -0.53 0.12
CA TYR A 42 -4.01 0.87 0.24
C TYR A 42 -5.51 1.05 0.34
N CYS A 43 -5.96 2.15 0.95
CA CYS A 43 -7.37 2.51 0.99
C CYS A 43 -7.86 2.82 -0.43
N ASN A 44 -8.85 2.06 -0.92
CA ASN A 44 -9.39 2.20 -2.27
C ASN A 44 -10.40 3.37 -2.41
N ASP A 45 -10.78 3.97 -1.28
CA ASP A 45 -11.74 5.06 -1.18
C ASP A 45 -11.09 6.42 -0.85
N ARG A 46 -9.75 6.47 -0.71
CA ARG A 46 -9.01 7.70 -0.41
C ARG A 46 -8.04 8.05 -1.55
N PRO A 47 -8.26 9.17 -2.27
CA PRO A 47 -7.39 9.60 -3.38
C PRO A 47 -5.90 9.62 -3.00
N ALA A 48 -5.55 10.17 -1.84
CA ALA A 48 -4.16 10.20 -1.36
C ALA A 48 -3.53 8.80 -1.19
N CYS A 49 -4.30 7.79 -0.78
CA CYS A 49 -3.82 6.41 -0.68
C CYS A 49 -3.68 5.75 -2.05
N ILE A 50 -4.59 6.05 -2.98
CA ILE A 50 -4.55 5.55 -4.36
C ILE A 50 -3.32 6.08 -5.10
N GLU A 51 -3.03 7.38 -4.95
CA GLU A 51 -1.86 8.01 -5.54
C GLU A 51 -0.58 7.55 -4.87
N GLY A 52 -0.56 7.51 -3.53
CA GLY A 52 0.58 7.02 -2.76
C GLY A 52 0.97 5.60 -3.14
N ALA A 53 0.02 4.69 -3.34
CA ALA A 53 0.31 3.30 -3.71
C ALA A 53 1.04 3.15 -5.05
N LYS A 54 0.94 4.12 -5.96
CA LYS A 54 1.63 4.12 -7.25
C LYS A 54 3.05 4.70 -7.16
N ASP A 55 3.39 5.34 -6.05
CA ASP A 55 4.71 5.93 -5.85
C ASP A 55 5.75 4.83 -5.54
N SER A 56 6.66 4.60 -6.48
CA SER A 56 7.74 3.63 -6.35
C SER A 56 8.81 4.02 -5.31
N SER A 57 8.75 5.23 -4.76
CA SER A 57 9.67 5.73 -3.73
C SER A 57 9.20 5.45 -2.30
N LEU A 58 8.08 4.73 -2.12
CA LEU A 58 7.57 4.36 -0.81
C LEU A 58 8.60 3.52 -0.02
N ASP A 59 9.31 4.21 0.86
CA ASP A 59 10.05 3.58 1.94
C ASP A 59 9.05 3.17 3.04
N PHE A 60 8.84 1.87 3.22
CA PHE A 60 7.90 1.31 4.20
C PHE A 60 8.32 1.53 5.67
N SER A 61 9.44 2.23 5.92
CA SER A 61 9.90 2.54 7.28
C SER A 61 9.14 3.70 7.91
N PHE A 62 8.30 4.44 7.16
CA PHE A 62 7.56 5.57 7.71
C PHE A 62 6.09 5.59 7.27
N PRO A 63 5.11 5.66 8.20
CA PRO A 63 3.77 6.06 7.82
C PRO A 63 3.82 7.50 7.31
N LYS A 64 3.54 7.71 6.03
CA LYS A 64 3.24 9.04 5.45
C LYS A 64 1.82 9.44 5.87
N ALA A 65 1.62 9.60 7.17
CA ALA A 65 0.55 10.36 7.77
C ALA A 65 1.25 11.14 8.90
N LYS A 66 1.35 12.46 8.85
CA LYS A 66 0.21 13.38 8.72
C LYS A 66 0.65 14.65 7.99
N GLY A 67 -0.28 15.24 7.23
CA GLY A 67 -0.25 16.69 7.08
C GLY A 67 -0.37 17.29 8.47
N GLU A 68 0.57 18.15 8.82
CA GLU A 68 0.48 19.07 9.95
C GLU A 68 0.75 20.47 9.35
N PRO A 69 0.05 21.52 9.83
CA PRO A 69 -0.35 22.69 9.06
C PRO A 69 0.77 23.62 8.58
#